data_AF-A0AAW9J957-F1
#
_entry.id   AF-A0AAW9J957-F1
#
_cell.length_a   1.000
_cell.length_b   1.000
_cell.length_c   1.000
_cell.angle_alpha   90.00
_cell.angle_beta   90.00
_cell.angle_gamma   90.00
#
_symmetry.space_group_name_H-M   'P 1'
#
loop_
_entity.id
_entity.type
_entity.pdbx_description
1 polymer ?
#
loop_
_entity_poly.entity_id
_entity_poly.type
_entity_poly.pdbx_seq_one_letter_code
_entity_poly.pdbx_strand_id
1 'polypeptide(L)' 'MLRTLWTSKSGMNANQDKLDAISNNLANSTTMGYKKMEVGFKDLLTESLDRNGVPLNDKTSVIGTGTR' A
#
# COMPACT_ATOMS: atom_id res chain seq x y z
N MET A 1 -12.45 9.45 6.85
CA MET A 1 -12.02 10.49 5.90
C MET A 1 -10.49 10.65 5.83
N LEU A 2 -9.75 10.67 6.95
CA LEU A 2 -8.28 10.78 6.89
C LEU A 2 -7.61 9.57 6.22
N ARG A 3 -7.98 8.34 6.62
CA ARG A 3 -7.41 7.09 6.04
C ARG A 3 -7.60 7.02 4.52
N THR A 4 -8.77 7.40 4.02
CA THR A 4 -9.07 7.43 2.57
C THR A 4 -8.22 8.45 1.83
N LEU A 5 -7.96 9.63 2.41
CA LEU A 5 -7.08 10.63 1.79
C LEU A 5 -5.63 10.15 1.71
N TRP A 6 -5.14 9.46 2.75
CA TRP A 6 -3.82 8.84 2.74
C TRP A 6 -3.69 7.72 1.70
N THR A 7 -4.73 6.89 1.54
CA THR A 7 -4.79 5.89 0.47
C THR A 7 -4.78 6.55 -0.91
N SER A 8 -5.60 7.60 -1.12
CA SER A 8 -5.63 8.35 -2.39
C SER A 8 -4.29 9.02 -2.69
N LYS A 9 -3.63 9.62 -1.70
CA LYS A 9 -2.28 10.19 -1.83
C LYS A 9 -1.26 9.13 -2.22
N SER A 10 -1.29 7.96 -1.57
CA SER A 10 -0.40 6.84 -1.92
C SER A 10 -0.60 6.36 -3.36
N GLY A 11 -1.85 6.28 -3.83
CA GLY A 11 -2.15 5.92 -5.21
C GLY A 11 -1.71 6.99 -6.22
N MET A 12 -1.86 8.27 -5.88
CA MET A 12 -1.38 9.38 -6.70
C MET A 12 0.14 9.38 -6.82
N ASN A 13 0.84 9.17 -5.70
CA ASN A 13 2.31 9.06 -5.69
C ASN A 13 2.80 7.88 -6.53
N ALA A 14 2.15 6.70 -6.40
CA ALA A 14 2.47 5.55 -7.24
C ALA A 14 2.32 5.85 -8.74
N ASN A 15 1.26 6.56 -9.12
CA ASN A 15 1.08 6.97 -10.51
C ASN A 15 2.15 7.97 -10.97
N GLN A 16 2.56 8.91 -10.11
CA GLN A 16 3.65 9.84 -10.41
C GLN A 16 4.97 9.08 -10.66
N ASP A 17 5.34 8.16 -9.77
CA ASP A 17 6.56 7.35 -9.92
C ASP A 17 6.55 6.53 -11.22
N LYS A 18 5.38 5.99 -11.60
CA LYS A 18 5.22 5.28 -12.87
C LYS A 18 5.41 6.20 -14.07
N LEU A 19 4.84 7.40 -14.04
CA LEU A 19 4.99 8.38 -15.10
C LEU A 19 6.45 8.82 -15.23
N ASP A 20 7.15 9.01 -14.12
CA ASP A 20 8.57 9.40 -14.14
C ASP A 20 9.45 8.29 -14.74
N ALA A 21 9.17 7.03 -14.41
CA ALA A 21 9.86 5.89 -15.03
C ALA A 21 9.58 5.79 -16.54
N ILE A 22 8.33 5.99 -16.97
CA ILE A 22 7.96 6.01 -18.40
C ILE A 22 8.65 7.17 -19.11
N SER A 23 8.64 8.36 -18.52
CA SER A 23 9.29 9.56 -19.05
C SER A 23 10.79 9.34 -19.26
N ASN A 24 11.47 8.76 -18.26
CA ASN A 24 12.88 8.41 -18.36
C ASN A 24 13.16 7.37 -19.45
N ASN A 25 12.33 6.35 -19.59
CA ASN A 25 12.47 5.36 -20.65
C ASN A 25 12.26 5.97 -22.04
N LEU A 26 11.28 6.86 -22.17
CA LEU A 26 10.95 7.52 -23.43
C LEU A 26 12.08 8.45 -23.86
N ALA A 27 12.62 9.24 -22.93
CA ALA A 27 13.75 10.14 -23.18
C ALA A 27 15.01 9.39 -23.62
N ASN A 28 15.23 8.16 -23.12
CA ASN A 28 16.40 7.35 -23.43
C ASN A 28 16.15 6.25 -24.48
N SER A 29 15.02 6.28 -25.17
CA SER A 29 14.61 5.25 -26.15
C SER A 29 15.61 5.11 -27.31
N THR A 30 16.27 6.20 -27.69
CA THR A 30 17.25 6.22 -28.80
C THR A 30 18.70 6.02 -28.35
N THR A 31 18.95 5.90 -27.04
CA THR A 31 20.30 5.71 -26.49
C THR A 31 20.73 4.26 -26.65
N MET A 32 21.80 4.02 -27.42
CA MET A 32 22.33 2.67 -27.63
C MET A 32 22.78 2.06 -26.29
N GLY A 33 22.29 0.85 -25.98
CA GLY A 33 22.64 0.12 -24.75
C GLY A 33 21.84 0.51 -23.51
N TYR A 34 20.81 1.36 -23.64
CA TYR A 34 19.92 1.69 -22.53
C TYR A 34 19.10 0.48 -22.06
N LYS A 35 18.96 0.32 -20.74
CA LYS A 35 18.13 -0.72 -20.11
C LYS A 35 16.86 -0.09 -19.56
N LYS A 36 15.72 -0.59 -20.04
CA LYS A 36 14.39 -0.13 -19.60
C LYS A 36 14.23 -0.33 -18.09
N MET A 37 13.73 0.69 -17.41
CA MET A 37 13.36 0.63 -16.00
C MET A 37 11.84 0.47 -15.86
N GLU A 38 11.39 -0.42 -15.01
CA GLU A 38 9.96 -0.64 -14.76
C GLU A 38 9.66 -0.57 -13.26
N VAL A 39 8.58 0.13 -12.91
CA VAL A 39 8.15 0.29 -11.53
C VAL A 39 6.96 -0.62 -11.28
N GLY A 40 7.10 -1.52 -10.31
CA GLY A 40 6.04 -2.39 -9.83
C GLY A 40 5.56 -1.94 -8.46
N PHE A 41 4.27 -2.13 -8.19
CA PHE A 41 3.65 -1.81 -6.91
C PHE A 41 3.27 -3.08 -6.17
N LYS A 42 3.31 -3.02 -4.84
CA LYS A 42 2.85 -4.08 -3.96
C LYS A 42 1.81 -3.51 -3.00
N ASP A 43 0.85 -4.36 -2.65
CA ASP A 43 -0.16 -4.01 -1.68
C ASP A 43 0.43 -3.92 -0.28
N LEU A 44 -0.13 -3.03 0.53
CA LEU A 44 0.19 -2.92 1.95
C LEU A 44 -0.75 -3.82 2.76
N LEU A 45 -0.28 -4.27 3.93
CA LEU A 45 -1.10 -4.98 4.90
C LEU A 45 -2.26 -4.07 5.34
N THR A 46 -3.50 -4.55 5.16
CA THR A 46 -4.70 -3.85 5.60
C THR A 46 -5.11 -4.31 7.01
N GLU A 47 -5.59 -3.37 7.83
CA GLU A 47 -6.14 -3.67 9.14
C GLU A 47 -7.62 -4.04 9.00
N SER A 48 -7.99 -5.27 9.36
CA SER A 48 -9.40 -5.67 9.46
C SER A 48 -9.98 -5.11 10.76
N LEU A 49 -11.11 -4.40 10.66
CA LEU A 49 -11.80 -3.82 11.81
C LEU A 49 -12.38 -4.90 12.74
N ASP A 50 -12.60 -6.09 12.19
CA ASP A 50 -12.98 -7.29 12.94
C ASP A 50 -11.72 -8.14 13.12
N ARG A 51 -10.90 -7.79 14.11
CA ARG A 51 -9.87 -8.71 14.60
C ARG A 51 -10.63 -9.81 15.32
N ASN A 52 -10.84 -10.96 14.66
CA ASN A 52 -11.30 -12.18 15.32
C ASN A 52 -10.48 -12.33 16.61
N GLY A 53 -11.14 -12.09 17.74
CA GLY A 53 -10.51 -12.21 19.05
C GLY A 53 -9.89 -13.59 19.17
N VAL A 54 -8.70 -13.65 19.78
CA VAL A 54 -8.11 -14.93 20.19
C VAL A 54 -9.19 -15.72 20.92
N PRO A 55 -9.49 -16.97 20.52
CA PRO A 55 -10.49 -17.76 21.22
C PRO A 55 -9.96 -18.05 22.63
N LEU A 56 -10.49 -17.34 23.62
CA LEU A 56 -10.25 -17.62 25.03
C LEU A 56 -11.14 -18.79 25.43
N ASN A 57 -10.52 -19.90 25.85
CA ASN A 57 -11.18 -21.13 26.27
C ASN A 57 -11.73 -21.03 27.71
N ASP A 58 -12.31 -19.90 28.11
CA ASP A 58 -12.81 -19.73 29.48
C ASP A 58 -14.16 -18.99 29.53
N LYS A 59 -15.12 -19.60 30.23
CA LYS A 59 -16.57 -19.30 30.18
C LYS A 59 -17.01 -17.99 30.84
N THR A 60 -16.11 -17.10 31.25
CA THR A 60 -16.45 -15.86 31.96
C THR A 60 -15.51 -14.69 31.65
N SER A 61 -15.24 -14.40 30.38
CA SER A 61 -14.44 -13.22 30.00
C SER A 61 -15.32 -12.11 29.44
N VAL A 62 -15.55 -11.07 30.25
CA VAL A 62 -16.17 -9.82 29.83
C VAL A 62 -15.30 -9.20 28.75
N ILE A 63 -15.93 -8.83 27.64
CA ILE A 63 -15.32 -8.19 26.46
C ILE A 63 -14.77 -6.83 26.86
N GLY A 64 -13.50 -6.80 27.28
CA GLY A 64 -12.71 -5.58 27.32
C GLY A 64 -12.24 -5.28 25.91
N THR A 65 -12.96 -4.43 25.18
CA THR A 65 -12.45 -3.83 23.94
C THR A 65 -11.12 -3.18 24.24
N GLY A 66 -10.03 -3.77 23.75
CA GLY A 66 -8.67 -3.29 23.92
C GLY A 66 -8.47 -1.97 23.18
N THR A 67 -8.81 -0.88 23.85
CA THR A 67 -8.33 0.47 23.55
C THR A 67 -7.94 1.14 24.87
N ARG A 68 -6.64 1.15 25.13
CA ARG A 68 -5.96 2.34 25.64
C ARG A 68 -4.96 2.75 24.57
#